data_AF-A0A9D1RHP4-F1
#
_entry.id   AF-A0A9D1RHP4-F1
#
_cell.length_a   1.000
_cell.length_b   1.000
_cell.length_c   1.000
_cell.angle_alpha   90.00
_cell.angle_beta   90.00
_cell.angle_gamma   90.00
#
_symmetry.space_group_name_H-M   'P 1'
#
loop_
_entity.id
_entity.type
_entity.pdbx_description
1 polymer ?
#
loop_
_entity_poly.entity_id
_entity_poly.type
_entity_poly.pdbx_seq_one_letter_code
_entity_poly.pdbx_strand_id
1 'polypeptide(L)'
;MRNEQITPATVTELKDALVSKLDGCGYTYFQGDIRKGGKYVHVRYYFLGVNIYIQITYWQDGLKTAIGHASTCRSAKGAVNKIAKFLNLQA
;
A
#
# COMPACT_ATOMS: atom_id res chain seq x y z
N MET A 1 14.64 8.17 -2.78
CA MET A 1 13.44 7.52 -3.38
C MET A 1 12.27 8.46 -3.15
N ARG A 2 11.48 8.75 -4.19
CA ARG A 2 10.31 9.66 -4.08
C ARG A 2 9.25 8.93 -3.26
N ASN A 3 8.78 9.49 -2.16
CA ASN A 3 7.56 9.00 -1.51
C ASN A 3 6.40 9.34 -2.45
N GLU A 4 5.80 8.33 -3.06
CA GLU A 4 4.69 8.53 -3.99
C GLU A 4 3.38 8.62 -3.23
N GLN A 5 2.49 9.52 -3.66
CA GLN A 5 1.14 9.60 -3.10
C GLN A 5 0.14 9.30 -4.20
N ILE A 6 -0.79 8.40 -3.94
CA ILE A 6 -1.89 8.05 -4.84
C ILE A 6 -3.23 8.09 -4.12
N THR A 7 -4.30 8.33 -4.87
CA THR A 7 -5.69 8.33 -4.38
C THR A 7 -6.56 7.46 -5.28
N PRO A 8 -6.45 6.12 -5.16
CA PRO A 8 -7.22 5.22 -6.02
C PRO A 8 -8.71 5.31 -5.70
N ALA A 9 -9.53 5.39 -6.73
CA ALA A 9 -10.98 5.32 -6.64
C ALA A 9 -11.47 3.87 -6.53
N THR A 10 -10.76 2.94 -7.17
CA THR A 10 -11.15 1.51 -7.28
C THR A 10 -10.06 0.56 -6.79
N VAL A 11 -10.45 -0.69 -6.51
CA VAL A 11 -9.48 -1.77 -6.20
C VAL A 11 -8.55 -2.05 -7.38
N THR A 12 -9.03 -1.89 -8.62
CA THR A 12 -8.23 -2.04 -9.84
C THR A 12 -7.10 -1.02 -9.90
N GLU A 13 -7.40 0.27 -9.71
CA GLU A 13 -6.37 1.32 -9.69
C GLU A 13 -5.34 1.11 -8.57
N LEU A 14 -5.80 0.64 -7.39
CA LEU A 14 -4.91 0.26 -6.31
C LEU A 14 -3.97 -0.89 -6.70
N LYS A 15 -4.52 -1.92 -7.35
CA LYS A 15 -3.75 -3.09 -7.81
C LYS A 15 -2.71 -2.66 -8.85
N ASP A 16 -3.10 -1.86 -9.81
CA ASP A 16 -2.21 -1.37 -10.86
C ASP A 16 -1.10 -0.52 -10.26
N ALA A 17 -1.40 0.37 -9.31
CA ALA A 17 -0.39 1.20 -8.67
C ALA A 17 0.61 0.39 -7.82
N LEU A 18 0.16 -0.65 -7.13
CA LEU A 18 1.05 -1.54 -6.37
C LEU A 18 1.92 -2.39 -7.30
N VAL A 19 1.37 -2.93 -8.39
CA VAL A 19 2.03 -3.92 -9.25
C VAL A 19 2.86 -3.30 -10.39
N SER A 20 2.51 -2.11 -10.90
CA SER A 20 2.94 -1.62 -12.23
C SER A 20 4.18 -0.71 -12.25
N LYS A 21 5.24 -1.00 -11.48
CA LYS A 21 6.50 -0.23 -11.60
C LYS A 21 7.73 -1.12 -11.73
N LEU A 22 7.92 -1.69 -12.94
CA LEU A 22 9.14 -1.62 -13.78
C LEU A 22 9.11 -2.64 -14.95
N ASP A 23 9.18 -2.13 -16.19
CA ASP A 23 9.78 -2.75 -17.37
C ASP A 23 9.58 -4.26 -17.64
N GLY A 24 8.33 -4.72 -17.67
CA GLY A 24 8.02 -6.09 -18.14
C GLY A 24 8.54 -7.22 -17.25
N CYS A 25 9.19 -6.89 -16.13
CA CYS A 25 9.59 -7.80 -15.07
C CYS A 25 8.81 -7.36 -13.83
N GLY A 26 7.78 -8.13 -13.42
CA GLY A 26 6.80 -7.75 -12.40
C GLY A 26 7.36 -7.53 -10.99
N TYR A 27 8.14 -6.47 -10.80
CA TYR A 27 8.60 -6.01 -9.49
C TYR A 27 7.60 -5.01 -8.94
N THR A 28 6.97 -5.40 -7.84
CA THR A 28 6.01 -4.61 -7.07
C THR A 28 6.81 -3.68 -6.14
N TYR A 29 7.00 -2.39 -6.48
CA TYR A 29 7.83 -1.49 -5.67
C TYR A 29 7.21 -0.09 -5.44
N PHE A 30 5.90 -0.05 -5.19
CA PHE A 30 5.26 1.18 -4.72
C PHE A 30 5.67 1.50 -3.27
N GLN A 31 6.31 2.63 -3.02
CA GLN A 31 6.59 3.08 -1.65
C GLN A 31 6.04 4.49 -1.44
N GLY A 32 5.15 4.62 -0.46
CA GLY A 32 4.51 5.88 -0.12
C GLY A 32 3.07 5.72 0.35
N ASP A 33 2.28 6.77 0.16
CA ASP A 33 0.99 6.94 0.81
C ASP A 33 -0.17 6.70 -0.17
N ILE A 34 -1.10 5.83 0.22
CA ILE A 34 -2.33 5.57 -0.51
C ILE A 34 -3.47 6.15 0.30
N ARG A 35 -4.13 7.19 -0.23
CA ARG A 35 -5.08 8.01 0.52
C ARG A 35 -6.51 7.87 -0.02
N LYS A 36 -7.49 7.98 0.87
CA LYS A 36 -8.91 8.16 0.52
C LYS A 36 -9.59 9.02 1.58
N GLY A 37 -9.99 10.22 1.20
CA GLY A 37 -10.49 11.22 2.16
C GLY A 37 -9.45 11.48 3.26
N GLY A 38 -9.88 11.50 4.52
CA GLY A 38 -9.00 11.68 5.68
C GLY A 38 -8.24 10.44 6.13
N LYS A 39 -8.35 9.29 5.44
CA LYS A 39 -7.63 8.05 5.77
C LYS A 39 -6.50 7.82 4.77
N TYR A 40 -5.39 7.30 5.25
CA TYR A 40 -4.30 6.87 4.38
C TYR A 40 -3.57 5.65 4.93
N VAL A 41 -2.90 4.93 4.04
CA VAL A 41 -1.95 3.89 4.41
C VAL A 41 -0.58 4.26 3.91
N HIS A 42 0.43 4.04 4.74
CA HIS A 42 1.81 4.13 4.32
C HIS A 42 2.32 2.72 4.01
N VAL A 43 2.80 2.54 2.78
CA VAL A 43 3.29 1.28 2.24
C VAL A 43 4.80 1.36 2.11
N ARG A 44 5.48 0.36 2.68
CA ARG A 44 6.93 0.22 2.60
C ARG A 44 7.30 -1.20 2.22
N TYR A 45 8.23 -1.31 1.27
CA TYR A 45 8.84 -2.58 0.91
C TYR A 45 10.15 -2.76 1.66
N TYR A 46 10.45 -3.98 2.09
CA TYR A 46 11.74 -4.34 2.64
C TYR A 46 12.09 -5.79 2.31
N PHE A 47 13.38 -6.09 2.28
CA PHE A 47 13.88 -7.43 2.02
C PHE A 47 14.42 -8.06 3.30
N LEU A 48 14.13 -9.35 3.51
CA LEU A 48 14.82 -10.18 4.48
C LEU A 48 15.39 -11.39 3.73
N GLY A 49 16.68 -11.32 3.42
CA GLY A 49 17.34 -12.25 2.49
C GLY A 49 16.73 -12.14 1.09
N VAL A 50 16.33 -13.27 0.51
CA VAL A 50 15.68 -13.34 -0.81
C VAL A 50 14.19 -13.00 -0.80
N ASN A 51 13.60 -12.79 0.39
CA ASN A 51 12.17 -12.58 0.54
C ASN A 51 11.83 -11.10 0.57
N ILE A 52 10.81 -10.71 -0.21
CA ILE A 52 10.22 -9.38 -0.18
C ILE A 52 9.04 -9.33 0.79
N TYR A 53 8.97 -8.25 1.57
CA TYR A 53 7.91 -7.98 2.53
C TYR A 53 7.34 -6.60 2.30
N ILE A 54 6.03 -6.49 2.50
CA ILE A 54 5.26 -5.26 2.35
C ILE A 54 4.70 -4.90 3.72
N GLN A 55 5.22 -3.85 4.32
CA GLN A 55 4.68 -3.27 5.54
C GLN A 55 3.62 -2.23 5.19
N ILE A 56 2.49 -2.30 5.87
CA ILE A 56 1.36 -1.39 5.74
C ILE A 56 1.08 -0.82 7.12
N THR A 57 1.09 0.50 7.25
CA THR A 57 0.66 1.20 8.46
C THR A 57 -0.56 2.06 8.13
N TYR A 58 -1.51 2.11 9.06
CA TYR A 58 -2.84 2.68 8.84
C TYR A 58 -2.98 4.00 9.59
N TRP A 59 -3.35 5.07 8.89
CA TRP A 59 -3.32 6.42 9.42
C TRP A 59 -4.58 7.20 9.06
N GLN A 60 -4.82 8.26 9.83
CA GLN A 60 -5.89 9.21 9.59
C GLN A 60 -5.41 10.61 9.94
N ASP A 61 -5.85 11.57 9.15
CA ASP A 61 -5.49 12.97 9.32
C ASP A 61 -5.93 13.49 10.69
N GLY A 62 -5.06 14.30 11.30
CA GLY A 62 -5.23 14.81 12.66
C GLY A 62 -4.78 13.86 13.77
N LEU A 63 -4.47 12.59 13.47
CA LEU A 63 -3.90 11.66 14.45
C LEU A 63 -2.37 11.69 14.42
N LYS A 64 -1.76 11.68 15.61
CA LYS A 64 -0.30 11.60 15.78
C LYS A 64 0.24 10.17 15.74
N THR A 65 -0.65 9.18 15.81
CA THR A 65 -0.33 7.75 15.88
C THR A 65 -1.16 6.97 14.86
N ALA A 66 -0.63 5.83 14.41
CA ALA A 66 -1.37 4.91 13.56
C ALA A 66 -2.67 4.43 14.23
N ILE A 67 -3.71 4.21 13.43
CA ILE A 67 -5.05 3.80 13.90
C ILE A 67 -5.05 2.36 14.43
N GLY A 68 -4.06 1.54 14.04
CA GLY A 68 -3.97 0.16 14.47
C GLY A 68 -2.65 -0.49 14.13
N HIS A 69 -2.56 -1.79 14.42
CA HIS A 69 -1.34 -2.57 14.18
C HIS A 69 -0.95 -2.57 12.72
N ALA A 70 0.37 -2.43 12.47
CA ALA A 70 0.94 -2.60 11.16
C ALA A 70 0.61 -4.01 10.62
N SER A 71 0.40 -4.11 9.32
CA SER A 71 0.28 -5.39 8.63
C SER A 71 1.51 -5.66 7.79
N THR A 72 1.94 -6.91 7.79
CA THR A 72 3.04 -7.38 6.94
C THR A 72 2.48 -8.41 5.95
N CYS A 73 2.73 -8.19 4.66
CA CYS A 73 2.31 -9.08 3.58
C CYS A 73 3.54 -9.58 2.81
N ARG A 74 3.47 -10.81 2.29
CA ARG A 74 4.50 -11.38 1.39
C ARG A 74 4.14 -11.24 -0.10
N SER A 75 2.99 -10.64 -0.41
CA SER A 75 2.52 -10.49 -1.80
C SER A 75 1.70 -9.23 -1.98
N ALA A 76 1.76 -8.67 -3.19
CA ALA A 76 0.97 -7.52 -3.61
C ALA A 76 -0.53 -7.78 -3.41
N LYS A 77 -1.02 -8.98 -3.77
CA LYS A 77 -2.42 -9.38 -3.59
C LYS A 77 -2.88 -9.27 -2.13
N GLY A 78 -2.06 -9.74 -1.19
CA GLY A 78 -2.35 -9.62 0.24
C GLY A 78 -2.37 -8.17 0.71
N ALA A 79 -1.48 -7.33 0.18
CA ALA A 79 -1.45 -5.90 0.46
C ALA A 79 -2.70 -5.19 -0.08
N VAL A 80 -3.06 -5.40 -1.35
CA VAL A 80 -4.25 -4.82 -2.00
C VAL A 80 -5.51 -5.10 -1.17
N ASN A 81 -5.74 -6.36 -0.78
CA ASN A 81 -6.93 -6.73 -0.02
C ASN A 81 -7.05 -5.99 1.32
N LYS A 82 -5.93 -5.84 2.05
CA LYS A 82 -5.92 -5.13 3.34
C LYS A 82 -6.14 -3.63 3.16
N ILE A 83 -5.47 -3.03 2.17
CA ILE A 83 -5.57 -1.60 1.89
C ILE A 83 -6.97 -1.25 1.40
N ALA A 84 -7.52 -2.03 0.47
CA ALA A 84 -8.88 -1.86 -0.04
C ALA A 84 -9.91 -1.94 1.08
N LYS A 85 -9.78 -2.91 1.99
CA LYS A 85 -10.65 -3.04 3.16
C LYS A 85 -10.57 -1.82 4.08
N PHE A 86 -9.36 -1.33 4.38
CA PHE A 86 -9.18 -0.19 5.27
C PHE A 86 -9.69 1.12 4.66
N LEU A 87 -9.40 1.35 3.38
CA LEU A 87 -9.84 2.53 2.63
C LEU A 87 -11.28 2.39 2.12
N ASN A 88 -11.98 1.28 2.40
CA ASN A 88 -13.34 1.02 1.90
C ASN A 88 -13.45 1.27 0.39
N LEU A 89 -12.50 0.71 -0.39
CA LEU A 89 -12.55 0.75 -1.85
C LEU A 89 -13.56 -0.28 -2.35
N GLN A 90 -14.41 0.12 -3.29
CA GLN A 90 -15.32 -0.80 -3.96
C GLN A 90 -14.52 -1.69 -4.92
N ALA A 91 -14.88 -2.97 -4.96
CA ALA A 91 -14.28 -3.99 -5.83
C ALA A 91 -14.49 -3.63 -7.30
#